data_AF-A0AAU6AEV8-F1
#
_entry.id   AF-A0AAU6AEV8-F1
#
_cell.length_a   1.000
_cell.length_b   1.000
_cell.length_c   1.000
_cell.angle_alpha   90.00
_cell.angle_beta   90.00
_cell.angle_gamma   90.00
#
_symmetry.space_group_name_H-M   'P 1'
#
loop_
_entity.id
_entity.type
_entity.pdbx_description
1 polymer ?
#
loop_
_entity_poly.entity_id
_entity_poly.type
_entity_poly.pdbx_seq_one_letter_code
_entity_poly.pdbx_strand_id
1 'polypeptide(L)'
;MTGRTSSSGPSTEAAVAEAVRIGLLVEEVAGTGRVAFRHALAAQAVYDGARSADRRAAHRRAAALLESVRPRPIGKLAHHFRQAGSTARWCAYTEQAADVALVSGDHLSAVTLLHELISEPSLPAEAVAPLVRKMPFLAFTGYARRTEAVAALRAVLETDRLSSPDRAAVPGRLGRVLFGLSD
;
A
#
# COMPACT_ATOMS: atom_id res chain seq x y z
N MET A 1 12.02 -41.63 -20.11
CA MET A 1 12.25 -40.50 -21.02
C MET A 1 11.27 -39.38 -20.68
N THR A 2 11.72 -38.38 -19.93
CA THR A 2 11.26 -36.97 -19.91
C THR A 2 12.17 -36.23 -18.91
N GLY A 3 13.37 -35.87 -19.38
CA GLY A 3 14.26 -34.99 -18.64
C GLY A 3 13.64 -33.59 -18.60
N ARG A 4 13.30 -33.11 -17.40
CA ARG A 4 13.05 -31.68 -17.22
C ARG A 4 14.41 -30.99 -17.32
N THR A 5 14.66 -30.33 -18.44
CA THR A 5 15.73 -29.34 -18.55
C THR A 5 15.42 -28.22 -17.57
N SER A 6 16.05 -28.26 -16.40
CA SER A 6 16.21 -27.11 -15.54
C SER A 6 17.06 -26.09 -16.31
N SER A 7 16.41 -25.16 -17.00
CA SER A 7 17.10 -24.03 -17.60
C SER A 7 17.68 -23.18 -16.46
N SER A 8 18.95 -23.39 -16.14
CA SER A 8 19.70 -22.50 -15.26
C SER A 8 19.87 -21.18 -16.02
N GLY A 9 18.93 -20.26 -15.83
CA GLY A 9 19.12 -18.87 -16.24
C GLY A 9 20.40 -18.29 -15.63
N PRO A 10 20.90 -17.16 -16.15
CA PRO A 10 22.07 -16.51 -15.58
C PRO A 10 21.87 -16.31 -14.07
N SER A 11 22.93 -16.52 -13.28
CA SER A 11 22.90 -16.22 -11.85
C SER A 11 22.48 -14.77 -11.64
N THR A 12 21.83 -14.47 -10.52
CA THR A 12 21.38 -13.10 -10.23
C THR A 12 22.53 -12.09 -10.30
N GLU A 13 23.72 -12.48 -9.82
CA GLU A 13 24.93 -11.66 -9.90
C GLU A 13 25.36 -11.40 -11.36
N ALA A 14 25.38 -12.42 -12.22
CA ALA A 14 25.73 -12.24 -13.63
C ALA A 14 24.72 -11.34 -14.36
N ALA A 15 23.42 -11.48 -14.06
CA ALA A 15 22.38 -10.64 -14.64
C ALA A 15 22.48 -9.18 -14.19
N VAL A 16 22.81 -8.92 -12.92
CA VAL A 16 23.03 -7.57 -12.40
C VAL A 16 24.30 -6.95 -13.01
N ALA A 17 25.40 -7.71 -13.07
CA ALA A 17 26.65 -7.26 -13.67
C ALA A 17 26.46 -6.88 -15.16
N GLU A 18 25.72 -7.70 -15.90
CA GLU A 18 25.37 -7.40 -17.28
C GLU A 18 24.51 -6.13 -17.41
N ALA A 19 23.50 -5.97 -16.55
CA ALA A 19 22.64 -4.79 -16.54
C ALA A 19 23.42 -3.50 -16.22
N VAL A 20 24.45 -3.57 -15.37
CA VAL A 20 25.38 -2.45 -15.13
C VAL A 20 26.26 -2.21 -16.37
N ARG A 21 26.81 -3.28 -16.97
CA ARG A 21 27.68 -3.20 -18.15
C ARG A 21 27.00 -2.54 -19.35
N ILE A 22 25.72 -2.82 -19.58
CA ILE A 22 24.93 -2.20 -20.66
C ILE A 22 24.34 -0.83 -20.27
N GLY A 23 24.61 -0.35 -19.06
CA GLY A 23 24.17 0.96 -18.57
C GLY A 23 22.70 1.05 -18.15
N LEU A 24 21.97 -0.07 -18.08
CA LEU A 24 20.60 -0.13 -17.58
C LEU A 24 20.55 0.18 -16.08
N LEU A 25 21.49 -0.42 -15.33
CA LEU A 25 21.73 -0.14 -13.93
C LEU A 25 23.00 0.71 -13.75
N VAL A 26 23.05 1.47 -12.65
CA VAL A 26 24.22 2.20 -12.18
C VAL A 26 24.48 1.85 -10.72
N GLU A 27 25.74 1.83 -10.33
CA GLU A 27 26.10 1.73 -8.92
C GLU A 27 25.81 3.07 -8.23
N GLU A 28 24.98 3.06 -7.18
CA GLU A 28 24.63 4.30 -6.46
C GLU A 28 25.81 4.84 -5.66
N VAL A 29 26.58 3.95 -5.02
CA VAL A 29 27.76 4.28 -4.23
C VAL A 29 28.79 3.18 -4.43
N ALA A 30 29.96 3.56 -4.95
CA ALA A 30 31.06 2.65 -5.23
C ALA A 30 31.39 1.79 -4.00
N GLY A 31 31.52 0.48 -4.20
CA GLY A 31 31.89 -0.48 -3.15
C GLY A 31 30.75 -0.91 -2.20
N THR A 32 29.53 -0.36 -2.34
CA THR A 32 28.38 -0.78 -1.50
C THR A 32 27.56 -1.94 -2.08
N GLY A 33 27.78 -2.28 -3.36
CA GLY A 33 26.96 -3.24 -4.11
C GLY A 33 25.53 -2.76 -4.39
N ARG A 34 25.19 -1.50 -4.08
CA ARG A 34 23.88 -0.93 -4.36
C ARG A 34 23.78 -0.49 -5.81
N VAL A 35 22.72 -0.93 -6.46
CA VAL A 35 22.42 -0.58 -7.85
C VAL A 35 21.05 0.06 -7.96
N ALA A 36 20.92 1.01 -8.89
CA ALA A 36 19.67 1.66 -9.24
C ALA A 36 19.51 1.68 -10.76
N PHE A 37 18.27 1.81 -11.24
CA PHE A 37 18.05 2.08 -12.66
C PHE A 37 18.61 3.45 -13.02
N ARG A 38 19.33 3.53 -14.14
CA ARG A 38 19.83 4.80 -14.66
C ARG A 38 18.69 5.78 -14.97
N HIS A 39 17.58 5.25 -15.48
CA HIS A 39 16.42 6.03 -15.93
C HIS A 39 15.13 5.45 -15.37
N ALA A 40 14.27 6.30 -14.81
CA ALA A 40 12.97 5.91 -14.29
C ALA A 40 12.07 5.25 -15.35
N LEU A 41 12.11 5.74 -16.61
CA LEU A 41 11.35 5.15 -17.71
C LEU A 41 11.82 3.73 -18.09
N ALA A 42 13.13 3.45 -17.96
CA ALA A 42 13.64 2.11 -18.19
C ALA A 42 13.17 1.14 -17.10
N ALA A 43 13.19 1.58 -15.83
CA ALA A 43 12.61 0.82 -14.72
C ALA A 43 11.13 0.50 -14.98
N GLN A 44 10.37 1.51 -15.42
CA GLN A 44 8.95 1.38 -15.72
C GLN A 44 8.71 0.39 -16.88
N ALA A 45 9.46 0.50 -17.98
CA ALA A 45 9.34 -0.40 -19.12
C ALA A 45 9.64 -1.87 -18.76
N VAL A 46 10.69 -2.10 -17.96
CA VAL A 46 11.02 -3.44 -17.44
C VAL A 46 9.92 -3.96 -16.52
N TYR A 47 9.43 -3.11 -15.63
CA TYR A 47 8.34 -3.45 -14.72
C TYR A 47 7.06 -3.80 -15.48
N ASP A 48 6.62 -2.95 -16.41
CA ASP A 48 5.38 -3.13 -17.17
C ASP A 48 5.44 -4.32 -18.13
N GLY A 49 6.62 -4.59 -18.71
CA GLY A 49 6.88 -5.74 -19.57
C GLY A 49 6.93 -7.08 -18.83
N ALA A 50 7.14 -7.08 -17.50
CA ALA A 50 7.15 -8.30 -16.71
C ALA A 50 5.74 -8.90 -16.61
N ARG A 51 5.65 -10.24 -16.61
CA ARG A 51 4.36 -10.92 -16.41
C ARG A 51 3.82 -10.58 -15.02
N SER A 52 2.51 -10.45 -14.90
CA SER A 52 1.84 -10.11 -13.63
C SER A 52 2.17 -11.10 -12.50
N ALA A 53 2.31 -12.39 -12.81
CA ALA A 53 2.70 -13.41 -11.84
C ALA A 53 4.13 -13.19 -11.30
N ASP A 54 5.07 -12.86 -12.18
CA ASP A 54 6.47 -12.62 -11.82
C ASP A 54 6.62 -11.33 -10.99
N ARG A 55 5.88 -10.27 -11.37
CA ARG A 55 5.79 -9.04 -10.57
C ARG A 55 5.28 -9.32 -9.16
N ARG A 56 4.14 -10.01 -9.02
CA ARG A 56 3.58 -10.35 -7.69
C ARG A 56 4.56 -11.17 -6.86
N ALA A 57 5.25 -12.14 -7.47
CA ALA A 57 6.25 -12.95 -6.78
C ALA A 57 7.44 -12.11 -6.32
N ALA A 58 7.93 -11.19 -7.15
CA ALA A 58 9.00 -10.26 -6.80
C ALA A 58 8.60 -9.33 -5.64
N HIS A 59 7.41 -8.73 -5.69
CA HIS A 59 6.89 -7.91 -4.59
C HIS A 59 6.74 -8.69 -3.29
N ARG A 60 6.30 -9.95 -3.34
CA ARG A 60 6.21 -10.80 -2.14
C ARG A 60 7.57 -11.08 -1.52
N ARG A 61 8.58 -11.40 -2.32
CA ARG A 61 9.95 -11.60 -1.84
C ARG A 61 10.53 -10.32 -1.25
N ALA A 62 10.34 -9.18 -1.92
CA ALA A 62 10.77 -7.88 -1.41
C ALA A 62 10.11 -7.55 -0.06
N ALA A 63 8.79 -7.75 0.06
CA ALA A 63 8.08 -7.55 1.32
C ALA A 63 8.65 -8.42 2.45
N ALA A 64 8.86 -9.72 2.20
CA ALA A 64 9.41 -10.65 3.19
C ALA A 64 10.81 -10.22 3.68
N LEU A 65 11.66 -9.72 2.78
CA LEU A 65 12.98 -9.18 3.15
C LEU A 65 12.83 -7.88 3.95
N LEU A 66 11.92 -6.99 3.57
CA LEU A 66 11.69 -5.75 4.30
C LEU A 66 11.13 -5.98 5.71
N GLU A 67 10.42 -7.09 5.95
CA GLU A 67 9.93 -7.45 7.29
C GLU A 67 11.06 -7.78 8.28
N SER A 68 12.23 -8.19 7.78
CA SER A 68 13.42 -8.47 8.60
C SER A 68 14.28 -7.24 8.88
N VAL A 69 14.13 -6.16 8.10
CA VAL A 69 14.89 -4.91 8.28
C VAL A 69 14.40 -4.13 9.51
N ARG A 70 15.33 -3.47 10.23
CA ARG A 70 15.05 -2.61 11.37
C ARG A 70 15.67 -1.21 11.19
N PRO A 71 14.92 -0.12 11.46
CA PRO A 71 13.48 -0.09 11.74
C PRO A 71 12.67 -0.60 10.54
N ARG A 72 11.48 -1.16 10.79
CA ARG A 72 10.64 -1.71 9.72
C ARG A 72 10.14 -0.57 8.82
N PRO A 73 10.34 -0.63 7.49
CA PRO A 73 9.86 0.41 6.59
C PRO A 73 8.38 0.18 6.26
N ILE A 74 7.50 0.54 7.20
CA ILE A 74 6.06 0.23 7.17
C ILE A 74 5.38 0.65 5.86
N GLY A 75 5.62 1.86 5.37
CA GLY A 75 5.05 2.33 4.10
C GLY A 75 5.48 1.49 2.89
N LYS A 76 6.74 1.03 2.85
CA LYS A 76 7.22 0.13 1.79
C LYS A 76 6.57 -1.25 1.92
N LEU A 77 6.40 -1.76 3.13
CA LEU A 77 5.71 -3.04 3.37
C LEU A 77 4.27 -2.99 2.88
N ALA A 78 3.52 -1.93 3.20
CA ALA A 78 2.17 -1.71 2.69
C ALA A 78 2.15 -1.74 1.14
N HIS A 79 3.01 -0.96 0.49
CA HIS A 79 3.12 -0.94 -0.96
C HIS A 79 3.43 -2.32 -1.56
N HIS A 80 4.45 -3.02 -1.06
CA HIS A 80 4.83 -4.32 -1.62
C HIS A 80 3.77 -5.41 -1.38
N PHE A 81 3.09 -5.43 -0.23
CA PHE A 81 2.01 -6.40 -0.01
C PHE A 81 0.78 -6.12 -0.87
N ARG A 82 0.46 -4.85 -1.16
CA ARG A 82 -0.59 -4.48 -2.13
C ARG A 82 -0.27 -5.06 -3.51
N GLN A 83 0.92 -4.77 -4.01
CA GLN A 83 1.37 -5.23 -5.33
C GLN A 83 1.53 -6.75 -5.39
N ALA A 84 1.79 -7.42 -4.27
CA ALA A 84 1.86 -8.88 -4.18
C ALA A 84 0.48 -9.58 -4.16
N GLY A 85 -0.62 -8.82 -4.04
CA GLY A 85 -1.98 -9.34 -3.89
C GLY A 85 -2.25 -9.96 -2.52
N SER A 86 -1.49 -9.59 -1.49
CA SER A 86 -1.62 -10.14 -0.14
C SER A 86 -2.48 -9.21 0.73
N THR A 87 -3.79 -9.20 0.49
CA THR A 87 -4.74 -8.25 1.11
C THR A 87 -4.60 -8.16 2.63
N ALA A 88 -4.59 -9.28 3.36
CA ALA A 88 -4.50 -9.26 4.82
C ALA A 88 -3.24 -8.54 5.34
N ARG A 89 -2.08 -8.83 4.75
CA ARG A 89 -0.82 -8.15 5.11
C ARG A 89 -0.82 -6.69 4.68
N TRP A 90 -1.36 -6.39 3.50
CA TRP A 90 -1.51 -5.01 3.04
C TRP A 90 -2.38 -4.21 4.02
N CYS A 91 -3.56 -4.72 4.41
CA CYS A 91 -4.43 -4.04 5.37
C CYS A 91 -3.69 -3.74 6.69
N ALA A 92 -3.02 -4.74 7.25
CA ALA A 92 -2.28 -4.59 8.51
C ALA A 92 -1.14 -3.56 8.44
N TYR A 93 -0.37 -3.52 7.35
CA TYR A 93 0.72 -2.56 7.20
C TYR A 93 0.25 -1.17 6.79
N THR A 94 -0.83 -1.07 6.01
CA THR A 94 -1.44 0.22 5.65
C THR A 94 -2.07 0.88 6.88
N GLU A 95 -2.70 0.10 7.78
CA GLU A 95 -3.21 0.64 9.05
C GLU A 95 -2.07 1.14 9.93
N GLN A 96 -0.98 0.37 10.07
CA GLN A 96 0.21 0.85 10.79
C GLN A 96 0.83 2.10 10.14
N ALA A 97 0.84 2.18 8.80
CA ALA A 97 1.32 3.37 8.10
C ALA A 97 0.43 4.58 8.39
N ALA A 98 -0.89 4.39 8.45
CA ALA A 98 -1.83 5.43 8.84
C ALA A 98 -1.59 5.87 10.29
N ASP A 99 -1.36 4.94 11.21
CA ASP A 99 -1.04 5.26 12.61
C ASP A 99 0.25 6.08 12.73
N VAL A 100 1.29 5.71 11.99
CA VAL A 100 2.55 6.50 11.93
C VAL A 100 2.28 7.91 11.39
N ALA A 101 1.52 8.03 10.31
CA ALA A 101 1.18 9.31 9.72
C ALA A 101 0.35 10.20 10.66
N LEU A 102 -0.60 9.62 11.41
CA LEU A 102 -1.36 10.33 12.43
C LEU A 102 -0.46 10.85 13.55
N VAL A 103 0.44 10.02 14.06
CA VAL A 103 1.38 10.41 15.12
C VAL A 103 2.33 11.51 14.66
N SER A 104 2.76 11.50 13.39
CA SER A 104 3.64 12.52 12.83
C SER A 104 2.93 13.78 12.35
N GLY A 105 1.59 13.86 12.47
CA GLY A 105 0.80 14.99 11.96
C GLY A 105 0.65 15.04 10.44
N ASP A 106 1.06 13.99 9.72
CA ASP A 106 0.83 13.86 8.28
C ASP A 106 -0.61 13.37 8.01
N HIS A 107 -1.56 14.25 8.27
CA HIS A 107 -2.98 13.95 8.13
C HIS A 107 -3.39 13.63 6.70
N LEU A 108 -2.68 14.16 5.70
CA LEU A 108 -2.98 13.89 4.30
C LEU A 108 -2.67 12.43 3.94
N SER A 109 -1.50 11.93 4.35
CA SER A 109 -1.16 10.51 4.17
C SER A 109 -2.09 9.62 4.98
N ALA A 110 -2.39 9.97 6.24
CA ALA A 110 -3.31 9.21 7.08
C ALA A 110 -4.70 9.06 6.43
N VAL A 111 -5.27 10.16 5.92
CA VAL A 111 -6.55 10.16 5.21
C VAL A 111 -6.50 9.24 3.99
N THR A 112 -5.45 9.34 3.18
CA THR A 112 -5.30 8.55 1.96
C THR A 112 -5.25 7.06 2.28
N LEU A 113 -4.43 6.67 3.25
CA LEU A 113 -4.24 5.28 3.66
C LEU A 113 -5.52 4.69 4.29
N LEU A 114 -6.19 5.44 5.16
CA LEU A 114 -7.44 4.99 5.78
C LEU A 114 -8.57 4.89 4.76
N HIS A 115 -8.63 5.81 3.78
CA HIS A 115 -9.60 5.74 2.68
C HIS A 115 -9.38 4.50 1.82
N GLU A 116 -8.13 4.17 1.47
CA GLU A 116 -7.80 2.95 0.74
C GLU A 116 -8.28 1.69 1.47
N LEU A 117 -8.12 1.64 2.80
CA LEU A 117 -8.56 0.50 3.61
C LEU A 117 -10.08 0.34 3.63
N ILE A 118 -10.82 1.41 3.92
CA ILE A 118 -12.30 1.33 3.99
C ILE A 118 -12.94 1.09 2.63
N SER A 119 -12.22 1.38 1.54
CA SER A 119 -12.65 1.12 0.17
C SER A 119 -12.31 -0.30 -0.31
N GLU A 120 -11.60 -1.09 0.47
CA GLU A 120 -11.26 -2.47 0.11
C GLU A 120 -12.48 -3.40 0.23
N PRO A 121 -12.97 -4.01 -0.87
CA PRO A 121 -14.18 -4.83 -0.83
C PRO A 121 -14.06 -6.10 0.02
N SER A 122 -12.83 -6.58 0.22
CA SER A 122 -12.55 -7.79 0.98
C SER A 122 -12.30 -7.54 2.48
N LEU A 123 -12.35 -6.28 2.93
CA LEU A 123 -12.19 -5.94 4.33
C LEU A 123 -13.47 -6.33 5.13
N PRO A 124 -13.36 -7.07 6.23
CA PRO A 124 -14.50 -7.37 7.09
C PRO A 124 -15.09 -6.09 7.69
N ALA A 125 -16.41 -6.03 7.81
CA ALA A 125 -17.09 -4.82 8.24
C ALA A 125 -16.78 -4.43 9.70
N GLU A 126 -16.54 -5.43 10.55
CA GLU A 126 -16.06 -5.22 11.93
C GLU A 126 -14.70 -4.49 11.99
N ALA A 127 -13.88 -4.61 10.94
CA ALA A 127 -12.61 -3.91 10.85
C ALA A 127 -12.78 -2.46 10.35
N VAL A 128 -13.91 -2.10 9.74
CA VAL A 128 -14.12 -0.76 9.18
C VAL A 128 -14.32 0.27 10.28
N ALA A 129 -15.18 -0.01 11.27
CA ALA A 129 -15.50 0.98 12.31
C ALA A 129 -14.26 1.50 13.08
N PRO A 130 -13.29 0.67 13.50
CA PRO A 130 -12.00 1.13 14.03
C PRO A 130 -11.24 2.10 13.11
N LEU A 131 -11.20 1.84 11.80
CA LEU A 131 -10.48 2.68 10.83
C LEU A 131 -11.17 4.03 10.63
N VAL A 132 -12.50 4.03 10.54
CA VAL A 132 -13.31 5.26 10.53
C VAL A 132 -13.09 6.06 11.82
N ARG A 133 -12.83 5.37 12.94
CA ARG A 133 -12.53 6.05 14.20
C ARG A 133 -11.21 6.83 14.18
N LYS A 134 -10.23 6.35 13.42
CA LYS A 134 -8.90 6.96 13.23
C LYS A 134 -8.89 8.12 12.23
N MET A 135 -9.90 8.23 11.38
CA MET A 135 -9.93 9.21 10.30
C MET A 135 -9.95 10.66 10.84
N PRO A 136 -8.96 11.51 10.49
CA PRO A 136 -8.89 12.89 10.99
C PRO A 136 -9.79 13.79 10.15
N PHE A 137 -11.11 13.65 10.30
CA PHE A 137 -12.09 14.33 9.45
C PHE A 137 -11.96 15.87 9.40
N LEU A 138 -11.45 16.48 10.48
CA LEU A 138 -11.23 17.91 10.54
C LEU A 138 -9.99 18.37 9.77
N ALA A 139 -9.10 17.45 9.38
CA ALA A 139 -7.92 17.75 8.57
C ALA A 139 -8.20 17.68 7.06
N PHE A 140 -9.43 17.38 6.62
CA PHE A 140 -9.81 17.50 5.20
C PHE A 140 -9.91 18.97 4.80
N THR A 141 -8.80 19.53 4.35
CA THR A 141 -8.73 20.89 3.80
C THR A 141 -9.26 20.98 2.37
N GLY A 142 -9.44 19.84 1.67
CA GLY A 142 -9.94 19.77 0.30
C GLY A 142 -11.33 19.15 0.17
N TYR A 143 -12.23 19.83 -0.55
CA TYR A 143 -13.62 19.40 -0.78
C TYR A 143 -13.75 18.03 -1.46
N ALA A 144 -12.95 17.75 -2.51
CA ALA A 144 -13.02 16.49 -3.25
C ALA A 144 -12.73 15.26 -2.36
N ARG A 145 -11.64 15.30 -1.59
CA ARG A 145 -11.26 14.21 -0.67
C ARG A 145 -12.30 14.02 0.43
N ARG A 146 -12.93 15.11 0.89
CA ARG A 146 -14.03 15.05 1.86
C ARG A 146 -15.23 14.30 1.29
N THR A 147 -15.63 14.61 0.05
CA THR A 147 -16.74 13.94 -0.64
C THR A 147 -16.46 12.47 -0.90
N GLU A 148 -15.24 12.11 -1.33
CA GLU A 148 -14.80 10.73 -1.51
C GLU A 148 -14.87 9.92 -0.20
N ALA A 149 -14.35 10.49 0.90
CA ALA A 149 -14.43 9.85 2.21
C ALA A 149 -15.88 9.64 2.68
N VAL A 150 -16.76 10.63 2.49
CA VAL A 150 -18.19 10.49 2.82
C VAL A 150 -18.86 9.42 1.94
N ALA A 151 -18.54 9.37 0.64
CA ALA A 151 -19.08 8.36 -0.27
C ALA A 151 -18.65 6.94 0.13
N ALA A 152 -17.36 6.74 0.45
CA ALA A 152 -16.86 5.46 0.93
C ALA A 152 -17.55 5.02 2.24
N LEU A 153 -17.74 5.94 3.19
CA LEU A 153 -18.45 5.67 4.44
C LEU A 153 -19.93 5.33 4.23
N ARG A 154 -20.61 6.02 3.30
CA ARG A 154 -21.99 5.68 2.92
C ARG A 154 -22.05 4.29 2.31
N ALA A 155 -21.16 3.96 1.38
CA ALA A 155 -21.11 2.63 0.76
C ALA A 155 -20.95 1.51 1.80
N VAL A 156 -20.09 1.73 2.82
CA VAL A 156 -19.93 0.80 3.95
C VAL A 156 -21.22 0.68 4.77
N LEU A 157 -21.93 1.79 5.02
CA LEU A 157 -23.20 1.79 5.76
C LEU A 157 -24.33 1.07 5.03
N GLU A 158 -24.35 1.14 3.69
CA GLU A 158 -25.30 0.43 2.83
C GLU A 158 -24.98 -1.07 2.74
N THR A 159 -23.74 -1.48 3.05
CA THR A 159 -23.42 -2.89 3.22
C THR A 159 -23.90 -3.30 4.60
N ASP A 160 -24.91 -4.17 4.68
CA ASP A 160 -25.57 -4.63 5.92
C ASP A 160 -24.69 -5.53 6.81
N ARG A 161 -23.39 -5.24 6.87
CA ARG A 161 -22.34 -6.06 7.48
C ARG A 161 -21.83 -5.49 8.81
N LEU A 162 -22.25 -4.28 9.19
CA LEU A 162 -21.85 -3.65 10.45
C LEU A 162 -22.67 -4.19 11.64
N SER A 163 -21.99 -4.48 12.75
CA SER A 163 -22.65 -4.82 14.01
C SER A 163 -23.49 -3.63 14.53
N SER A 164 -24.61 -3.90 15.23
CA SER A 164 -25.51 -2.85 15.74
C SER A 164 -24.83 -1.72 16.55
N PRO A 165 -23.85 -1.98 17.45
CA PRO A 165 -23.13 -0.89 18.14
C PRO A 165 -22.17 -0.11 17.23
N ASP A 166 -21.56 -0.74 16.22
CA ASP A 166 -20.69 -0.06 15.27
C ASP A 166 -21.48 0.80 14.24
N ARG A 167 -22.70 0.37 13.91
CA ARG A 167 -23.65 1.11 13.06
C ARG A 167 -24.07 2.44 13.68
N ALA A 168 -24.03 2.58 15.00
CA ALA A 168 -24.38 3.83 15.70
C ALA A 168 -23.23 4.86 15.72
N ALA A 169 -21.97 4.42 15.61
CA ALA A 169 -20.80 5.30 15.67
C ALA A 169 -20.58 6.10 14.37
N VAL A 170 -20.99 5.53 13.23
CA VAL A 170 -20.76 6.11 11.90
C VAL A 170 -21.70 7.30 11.62
N PRO A 171 -23.03 7.24 11.88
CA PRO A 171 -23.94 8.39 11.75
C PRO A 171 -23.57 9.58 12.63
N GLY A 172 -23.11 9.36 13.86
CA GLY A 172 -22.68 10.46 14.76
C GLY A 172 -21.39 11.16 14.30
N ARG A 173 -20.53 10.48 13.53
CA ARG A 173 -19.34 11.08 12.91
C ARG A 173 -19.66 11.73 11.57
N LEU A 174 -20.50 11.10 10.74
CA LEU A 174 -21.06 11.75 9.55
C LEU A 174 -21.80 13.04 9.92
N GLY A 175 -22.59 13.01 11.01
CA GLY A 175 -23.22 14.20 11.58
C GLY A 175 -22.19 15.29 11.86
N ARG A 176 -21.07 15.02 12.53
CA ARG A 176 -20.01 16.03 12.75
C ARG A 176 -19.33 16.51 11.48
N VAL A 177 -19.11 15.63 10.50
CA VAL A 177 -18.58 16.02 9.18
C VAL A 177 -19.56 16.93 8.45
N LEU A 178 -20.86 16.72 8.61
CA LEU A 178 -21.93 17.48 7.97
C LEU A 178 -22.31 18.76 8.74
N PHE A 179 -22.27 18.76 10.08
CA PHE A 179 -22.55 19.92 10.93
C PHE A 179 -21.36 20.88 11.02
N GLY A 180 -20.13 20.40 10.84
CA GLY A 180 -18.97 21.26 10.56
C GLY A 180 -18.98 21.89 9.15
N LEU A 181 -20.07 21.74 8.38
CA LEU A 181 -20.31 22.39 7.08
C LEU A 181 -21.29 23.57 7.17
N SER A 182 -21.74 23.93 8.37
CA SER A 182 -22.75 24.98 8.55
C SER A 182 -22.21 26.35 8.98
N ASP A 183 -20.89 26.54 8.96
CA ASP A 183 -20.24 27.87 9.08
C ASP A 183 -19.38 28.15 7.83
#